data_AF-A0A924HHF3-F1
#
_entry.id   AF-A0A924HHF3-F1
#
_cell.length_a   1.000
_cell.length_b   1.000
_cell.length_c   1.000
_cell.angle_alpha   90.00
_cell.angle_beta   90.00
_cell.angle_gamma   90.00
#
_symmetry.space_group_name_H-M   'P 1'
#
loop_
_entity.id
_entity.type
_entity.pdbx_description
1 polymer ?
#
loop_
_entity_poly.entity_id
_entity_poly.type
_entity_poly.pdbx_seq_one_letter_code
_entity_poly.pdbx_strand_id
1 'polypeptide(L)'
;MFFDDLEQQIENENHVQIDIIKPTDRAKVDLLIANYVKRHLQIKVDGKVLAMNYVGYEIQEDAAWCYLEIPKVNKVKEIEINDNILFQLHKEQINMLNVVVDGKRQSTKLDAPEGKVVFKF
;
A
#
# COMPACT_ATOMS: atom_id res chain seq x y z
N MET A 1 0.17 0.62 8.22
CA MET A 1 -0.57 -0.64 8.51
C MET A 1 0.07 -1.29 9.71
N PHE A 2 -0.64 -2.10 10.50
CA PHE A 2 -0.01 -2.77 11.64
C PHE A 2 1.12 -3.69 11.16
N PHE A 3 2.27 -3.67 11.82
CA PHE A 3 3.45 -4.39 11.33
C PHE A 3 3.30 -5.91 11.43
N ASP A 4 2.63 -6.39 12.47
CA ASP A 4 2.39 -7.81 12.77
C ASP A 4 1.39 -8.42 11.78
N ASP A 5 0.33 -7.70 11.44
CA ASP A 5 -0.59 -8.08 10.37
C ASP A 5 0.11 -8.18 9.01
N LEU A 6 0.97 -7.21 8.69
CA LEU A 6 1.75 -7.21 7.45
C LEU A 6 2.70 -8.40 7.40
N GLU A 7 3.42 -8.65 8.49
CA GLU A 7 4.32 -9.80 8.65
C GLU A 7 3.54 -11.10 8.43
N GLN A 8 2.47 -11.32 9.20
CA GLN A 8 1.65 -12.51 9.11
C GLN A 8 1.09 -12.74 7.69
N GLN A 9 0.61 -11.69 7.03
CA GLN A 9 0.08 -11.82 5.68
C GLN A 9 1.18 -12.19 4.66
N ILE A 10 2.37 -11.59 4.77
CA ILE A 10 3.51 -11.93 3.90
C ILE A 10 3.98 -13.36 4.14
N GLU A 11 4.08 -13.79 5.40
CA GLU A 11 4.46 -15.16 5.77
C GLU A 11 3.46 -16.17 5.21
N ASN A 12 2.16 -15.90 5.35
CA ASN A 12 1.08 -16.75 4.83
C ASN A 12 1.15 -16.91 3.31
N GLU A 13 1.36 -15.81 2.56
CA GLU A 13 1.40 -15.86 1.09
C GLU A 13 2.65 -16.55 0.54
N ASN A 14 3.78 -16.41 1.23
CA ASN A 14 5.09 -16.84 0.73
C ASN A 14 5.58 -18.14 1.38
N HIS A 15 4.90 -18.64 2.41
CA HIS A 15 5.30 -19.80 3.20
C HIS A 15 6.72 -19.66 3.77
N VAL A 16 7.04 -18.48 4.28
CA VAL A 16 8.32 -18.13 4.90
C VAL A 16 8.09 -17.57 6.29
N GLN A 17 9.16 -17.50 7.09
CA GLN A 17 9.18 -16.71 8.30
C GLN A 17 10.11 -15.51 8.13
N ILE A 18 9.68 -14.34 8.58
CA ILE A 18 10.45 -13.10 8.56
C ILE A 18 10.29 -12.36 9.89
N ASP A 19 11.19 -11.41 10.16
CA ASP A 19 11.03 -10.44 11.24
C ASP A 19 11.14 -9.05 10.59
N ILE A 20 10.03 -8.32 10.51
CA ILE A 20 9.98 -7.01 9.88
C ILE A 20 10.65 -5.95 10.77
N ILE A 21 10.70 -6.14 12.09
CA ILE A 21 11.32 -5.19 13.02
C ILE A 21 12.84 -5.36 13.02
N LYS A 22 13.33 -6.60 13.05
CA LYS A 22 14.74 -6.97 13.12
C LYS A 22 15.09 -8.01 12.06
N PRO A 23 15.05 -7.62 10.77
CA PRO A 23 15.25 -8.56 9.68
C PRO A 23 16.70 -9.10 9.65
N THR A 24 16.84 -10.42 9.67
CA THR A 24 18.13 -11.09 9.43
C THR A 24 18.67 -10.81 8.02
N ASP A 25 17.77 -10.72 7.04
CA ASP A 25 18.07 -10.32 5.65
C ASP A 25 17.13 -9.18 5.25
N ARG A 26 17.61 -7.94 5.39
CA ARG A 26 16.84 -6.73 5.09
C ARG A 26 16.40 -6.66 3.64
N ALA A 27 17.26 -7.05 2.70
CA ALA A 27 16.96 -6.96 1.27
C ALA A 27 15.83 -7.92 0.87
N LYS A 28 15.82 -9.12 1.45
CA LYS A 28 14.72 -10.08 1.26
C LYS A 28 13.40 -9.56 1.84
N VAL A 29 13.41 -8.98 3.04
CA VAL A 29 12.20 -8.41 3.67
C VAL A 29 11.67 -7.23 2.87
N ASP A 30 12.54 -6.30 2.46
CA ASP A 30 12.16 -5.17 1.59
C ASP A 30 11.52 -5.66 0.29
N LEU A 31 12.08 -6.71 -0.34
CA LEU A 31 11.51 -7.31 -1.55
C LEU A 31 10.12 -7.92 -1.32
N LEU A 32 9.93 -8.63 -0.21
CA LEU A 32 8.64 -9.24 0.13
C LEU A 32 7.56 -8.18 0.40
N ILE A 33 7.89 -7.14 1.18
CA ILE A 33 6.99 -6.01 1.44
C ILE A 33 6.67 -5.28 0.13
N ALA A 34 7.67 -4.99 -0.69
CA ALA A 34 7.47 -4.33 -1.98
C ALA A 34 6.54 -5.12 -2.89
N ASN A 35 6.72 -6.45 -2.97
CA ASN A 35 5.89 -7.33 -3.79
C ASN A 35 4.45 -7.41 -3.27
N TYR A 36 4.27 -7.48 -1.96
CA TYR A 36 2.95 -7.46 -1.33
C TYR A 36 2.23 -6.14 -1.62
N VAL A 37 2.83 -5.01 -1.26
CA VAL A 37 2.19 -3.70 -1.45
C VAL A 37 1.88 -3.42 -2.92
N LYS A 38 2.78 -3.72 -3.86
CA LYS A 38 2.52 -3.50 -5.30
C LYS A 38 1.40 -4.37 -5.86
N ARG A 39 1.13 -5.53 -5.26
CA ARG A 39 0.04 -6.41 -5.67
C ARG A 39 -1.30 -5.90 -5.17
N HIS A 40 -1.31 -5.40 -3.94
CA HIS A 40 -2.51 -5.05 -3.20
C HIS A 40 -2.91 -3.57 -3.30
N LEU A 41 -1.96 -2.71 -3.67
CA LEU A 41 -2.18 -1.30 -3.99
C LEU A 41 -1.84 -1.06 -5.45
N GLN A 42 -2.80 -0.55 -6.22
CA GLN A 42 -2.63 -0.17 -7.62
C GLN A 42 -3.16 1.23 -7.84
N ILE A 43 -2.38 2.04 -8.56
CA ILE A 43 -2.72 3.43 -8.85
C ILE A 43 -2.77 3.62 -10.36
N LYS A 44 -3.83 4.26 -10.80
CA LYS A 44 -4.06 4.64 -12.20
C LYS A 44 -4.35 6.13 -12.24
N VAL A 45 -3.59 6.85 -13.07
CA VAL A 45 -3.71 8.30 -13.24
C VAL A 45 -4.16 8.58 -14.67
N ASP A 46 -5.22 9.36 -14.83
CA ASP A 46 -5.77 9.78 -16.13
C ASP A 46 -5.91 8.60 -17.12
N GLY A 47 -6.45 7.48 -16.66
CA GLY A 47 -6.65 6.31 -17.51
C GLY A 47 -5.46 5.35 -17.63
N LYS A 48 -4.27 5.70 -17.11
CA LYS A 48 -3.03 4.90 -17.25
C LYS A 48 -2.59 4.27 -15.93
N VAL A 49 -2.41 2.95 -15.94
CA VAL A 49 -1.84 2.24 -14.79
C VAL A 49 -0.38 2.63 -14.66
N LEU A 50 0.03 3.10 -13.48
CA LEU A 50 1.38 3.56 -13.23
C LEU A 50 2.10 2.59 -12.30
N ALA A 51 3.34 2.23 -12.65
CA ALA A 51 4.17 1.39 -11.82
C ALA A 51 4.73 2.18 -10.64
N MET A 52 4.54 1.65 -9.44
CA MET A 52 5.11 2.21 -8.22
C MET A 52 6.52 1.64 -7.98
N ASN A 53 7.45 2.53 -7.63
CA ASN A 53 8.73 2.17 -7.06
C ASN A 53 8.57 2.09 -5.54
N TYR A 54 9.09 1.02 -4.96
CA TYR A 54 9.18 0.91 -3.51
C TYR A 54 10.45 1.62 -3.05
N VAL A 55 10.32 2.50 -2.06
CA VAL A 55 11.43 3.30 -1.53
C VAL A 55 11.98 2.69 -0.25
N GLY A 56 11.11 2.15 0.60
CA GLY A 56 11.50 1.52 1.86
C GLY A 56 10.33 1.45 2.85
N TYR A 57 10.63 0.97 4.05
CA TYR A 57 9.71 1.02 5.18
C TYR A 57 10.42 1.38 6.48
N GLU A 58 9.66 1.96 7.40
CA GLU A 58 10.04 2.14 8.79
C GLU A 58 8.95 1.61 9.73
N ILE A 59 9.36 1.21 10.94
CA ILE A 59 8.44 0.85 12.01
C ILE A 59 8.36 2.03 12.97
N GLN A 60 7.15 2.50 13.20
CA GLN A 60 6.84 3.52 14.19
C GLN A 60 5.72 3.01 15.08
N GLU A 61 6.03 2.83 16.37
CA GLU A 61 5.11 2.21 17.33
C GLU A 61 4.67 0.82 16.83
N ASP A 62 3.37 0.64 16.57
CA ASP A 62 2.76 -0.58 16.04
C ASP A 62 2.56 -0.55 14.51
N ALA A 63 2.99 0.53 13.84
CA ALA A 63 2.76 0.73 12.43
C ALA A 63 4.02 0.47 11.58
N ALA A 64 3.85 -0.31 10.51
CA ALA A 64 4.72 -0.30 9.35
C ALA A 64 4.30 0.82 8.38
N TRP A 65 5.19 1.79 8.22
CA TRP A 65 5.10 2.87 7.22
C TRP A 65 5.84 2.45 5.97
N CYS A 66 5.12 2.24 4.87
CA CYS A 66 5.70 1.87 3.58
C CYS A 66 5.68 3.07 2.63
N TYR A 67 6.82 3.37 2.02
CA TYR A 67 6.99 4.49 1.10
C TYR A 67 7.08 3.99 -0.33
N LEU A 68 6.24 4.57 -1.20
CA LEU A 68 6.22 4.28 -2.62
C LEU A 68 6.22 5.60 -3.39
N GLU A 69 6.86 5.60 -4.55
CA GLU A 69 6.88 6.74 -5.45
C GLU A 69 6.49 6.35 -6.88
N ILE A 70 5.90 7.29 -7.61
CA ILE A 70 5.67 7.17 -9.05
C ILE A 70 6.33 8.39 -9.68
N PRO A 71 7.50 8.24 -10.33
CA PRO A 71 8.19 9.37 -10.91
C PRO A 71 7.45 9.89 -12.16
N LYS A 72 7.65 11.17 -12.49
CA LYS A 72 7.22 11.81 -13.75
C LYS A 72 5.69 11.87 -13.96
N VAL A 73 4.93 12.13 -12.90
CA VAL A 73 3.50 12.48 -12.97
C VAL A 73 3.37 14.00 -13.09
N ASN A 74 3.04 14.50 -14.28
CA ASN A 74 3.03 15.95 -14.56
C ASN A 74 1.74 16.66 -14.13
N LYS A 75 0.59 16.12 -14.52
CA LYS A 75 -0.75 16.65 -14.23
C LYS A 75 -1.64 15.48 -13.86
N VAL A 76 -2.58 15.74 -12.95
CA VAL A 76 -3.52 14.74 -12.44
C VAL A 76 -4.92 15.33 -12.52
N LYS A 77 -5.79 14.75 -13.32
CA LYS A 77 -7.22 15.08 -13.34
C LYS A 77 -8.03 14.02 -12.60
N GLU A 78 -7.60 12.78 -12.72
CA GLU A 78 -8.26 11.63 -12.12
C GLU A 78 -7.22 10.67 -11.54
N ILE A 79 -7.47 10.19 -10.32
CA ILE A 79 -6.74 9.09 -9.71
C ILE A 79 -7.75 7.98 -9.40
N GLU A 80 -7.53 6.81 -9.97
CA GLU A 80 -8.18 5.57 -9.57
C GLU A 80 -7.22 4.78 -8.69
N ILE A 81 -7.69 4.42 -7.48
CA ILE A 81 -6.95 3.62 -6.50
C ILE A 81 -7.69 2.30 -6.32
N ASN A 82 -6.95 1.20 -6.43
CA ASN A 82 -7.37 -0.10 -5.92
C ASN A 82 -6.47 -0.44 -4.74
N ASP A 83 -7.05 -0.57 -3.55
CA ASP A 83 -6.38 -0.90 -2.30
C ASP A 83 -7.17 -2.01 -1.59
N ASN A 84 -6.57 -3.19 -1.53
CA ASN A 84 -7.08 -4.34 -0.77
C ASN A 84 -6.01 -4.89 0.19
N ILE A 85 -5.11 -4.03 0.65
CA ILE A 85 -4.12 -4.36 1.68
C ILE A 85 -4.84 -4.94 2.91
N LEU A 86 -4.35 -6.08 3.39
CA LEU A 86 -4.81 -6.86 4.54
C LEU A 86 -6.24 -7.43 4.46
N PHE A 87 -6.97 -7.29 3.34
CA PHE A 87 -8.34 -7.80 3.21
C PHE A 87 -8.47 -9.31 3.39
N GLN A 88 -7.41 -10.08 3.06
CA GLN A 88 -7.41 -11.53 3.24
C GLN A 88 -7.30 -11.93 4.71
N LEU A 89 -6.59 -11.14 5.51
CA LEU A 89 -6.40 -11.41 6.93
C LEU A 89 -7.62 -10.96 7.75
N HIS A 90 -8.13 -9.77 7.44
CA HIS A 90 -9.23 -9.13 8.17
C HIS A 90 -10.42 -8.87 7.25
N LYS A 91 -11.53 -9.59 7.48
CA LYS A 91 -12.77 -9.42 6.69
C LYS A 91 -13.45 -8.08 6.88
N GLU A 92 -13.18 -7.42 8.02
CA GLU A 92 -13.70 -6.10 8.39
C GLU A 92 -12.65 -5.00 8.21
N GLN A 93 -11.61 -5.25 7.41
CA GLN A 93 -10.54 -4.30 7.17
C GLN A 93 -11.09 -3.00 6.57
N ILE A 94 -10.59 -1.87 7.08
CA ILE A 94 -10.90 -0.54 6.55
C ILE A 94 -9.59 0.15 6.17
N ASN A 95 -9.46 0.51 4.89
CA ASN A 95 -8.33 1.30 4.41
C ASN A 95 -8.75 2.76 4.24
N MET A 96 -8.12 3.67 5.00
CA MET A 96 -8.36 5.11 4.90
C MET A 96 -7.43 5.73 3.86
N LEU A 97 -8.00 6.46 2.92
CA LEU A 97 -7.26 7.12 1.85
C LEU A 97 -7.34 8.63 2.01
N ASN A 98 -6.18 9.28 2.07
CA ASN A 98 -6.05 10.73 2.03
C ASN A 98 -5.25 11.09 0.78
N VAL A 99 -5.89 11.72 -0.19
CA VAL A 99 -5.29 12.06 -1.48
C VAL A 99 -5.20 13.58 -1.61
N VAL A 100 -3.99 14.08 -1.87
CA VAL A 100 -3.72 15.51 -2.02
C VAL A 100 -3.11 15.77 -3.40
N VAL A 101 -3.75 16.62 -4.19
CA VAL A 101 -3.27 17.07 -5.51
C VAL A 101 -3.34 18.59 -5.54
N ASP A 102 -2.23 19.25 -5.88
CA ASP A 102 -2.14 20.72 -5.97
C ASP A 102 -2.74 21.46 -4.76
N GLY A 103 -2.52 20.92 -3.55
CA GLY A 103 -3.04 21.47 -2.29
C GLY A 103 -4.50 21.13 -1.97
N LYS A 104 -5.26 20.52 -2.89
CA LYS A 104 -6.63 20.06 -2.66
C LYS A 104 -6.62 18.65 -2.08
N ARG A 105 -7.11 18.49 -0.85
CA ARG A 105 -7.28 17.21 -0.18
C ARG A 105 -8.67 16.62 -0.44
N GLN A 106 -8.72 15.34 -0.76
CA GLN A 106 -9.92 14.51 -0.71
C GLN A 106 -9.64 13.27 0.15
N SER A 107 -10.61 12.86 0.96
CA SER A 107 -10.46 11.74 1.87
C SER A 107 -11.64 10.80 1.73
N THR A 108 -11.39 9.50 1.83
CA THR A 108 -12.42 8.46 1.88
C THR A 108 -11.91 7.27 2.66
N LYS A 109 -12.78 6.31 2.90
CA LYS A 109 -12.41 4.98 3.36
C LYS A 109 -12.91 3.93 2.37
N LEU A 110 -12.26 2.78 2.41
CA LEU A 110 -12.60 1.56 1.68
C LEU A 110 -12.86 0.49 2.73
N ASP A 111 -14.12 0.09 2.89
CA ASP A 111 -14.52 -1.02 3.76
C ASP A 111 -14.48 -2.31 2.94
N ALA A 112 -13.76 -3.35 3.38
CA ALA A 112 -13.69 -4.61 2.64
C ALA A 112 -15.10 -5.21 2.40
N PRO A 113 -15.39 -5.77 1.21
CA PRO A 113 -14.48 -6.07 0.09
C PRO A 113 -14.33 -4.94 -0.95
N GLU A 114 -14.98 -3.79 -0.77
CA GLU A 114 -14.86 -2.65 -1.67
C GLU A 114 -13.45 -2.04 -1.60
N GLY A 115 -12.58 -2.43 -2.53
CA GLY A 115 -11.19 -1.95 -2.61
C GLY A 115 -10.94 -0.84 -3.63
N LYS A 116 -11.95 -0.32 -4.33
CA LYS A 116 -11.75 0.62 -5.45
C LYS A 116 -12.41 1.97 -5.23
N VAL A 117 -11.68 3.06 -5.49
CA VAL A 117 -12.22 4.42 -5.51
C VAL A 117 -11.61 5.27 -6.62
N VAL A 118 -12.35 6.29 -7.05
CA VAL A 118 -11.91 7.28 -8.05
C VAL A 118 -12.01 8.67 -7.45
N PHE A 119 -10.92 9.43 -7.51
CA PHE A 119 -10.84 10.84 -7.16
C PHE A 119 -10.73 11.69 -8.42
N LYS A 120 -11.49 12.78 -8.47
CA LYS A 120 -11.44 13.76 -9.57
C LYS A 120 -11.03 15.12 -9.01
N PHE A 121 -10.03 15.74 -9.61
CA PHE A 121 -9.42 16.98 -9.10
C PHE A 121 -9.80 18.20 -9.92
#